data_AF-A0A7Z7KAQ2-F1
#
_entry.id   AF-A0A7Z7KAQ2-F1
#
_cell.length_a   1.000
_cell.length_b   1.000
_cell.length_c   1.000
_cell.angle_alpha   90.00
_cell.angle_beta   90.00
_cell.angle_gamma   90.00
#
_symmetry.space_group_name_H-M   'P 1'
#
loop_
_entity.id
_entity.type
_entity.pdbx_description
1 polymer ?
#
loop_
_entity_poly.entity_id
_entity_poly.type
_entity_poly.pdbx_seq_one_letter_code
_entity_poly.pdbx_strand_id
1 'polypeptide(L)'
;MLHEAGVLENYNISIANAYVNKTDLEMNELLDLMSTETWFNAQQAIEKGFADKEMFAEEIKQAPQLVAGIENIIPSDVISKLANAINNKKTRS
;
A
#
# COMPACT_ATOMS: atom_id res chain seq x y z
N MET A 1 -14.01 -8.28 38.98
CA MET A 1 -14.09 -9.26 37.89
C MET A 1 -15.13 -8.96 36.82
N LEU A 2 -16.37 -8.49 37.11
CA LEU A 2 -17.31 -8.07 36.04
C LEU A 2 -17.18 -6.59 35.62
N HIS A 3 -16.59 -5.74 36.46
CA HIS A 3 -16.41 -4.32 36.16
C HIS A 3 -15.27 -4.08 35.15
N GLU A 4 -14.17 -4.83 35.24
CA GLU A 4 -13.03 -4.68 34.32
C GLU A 4 -13.39 -5.08 32.89
N ALA A 5 -14.21 -6.12 32.71
CA ALA A 5 -14.65 -6.59 31.39
C ALA A 5 -15.52 -5.57 30.66
N GLY A 6 -16.49 -4.95 31.34
CA GLY A 6 -17.36 -3.94 30.73
C GLY A 6 -16.66 -2.62 30.41
N VAL A 7 -15.63 -2.28 31.20
CA VAL A 7 -14.75 -1.14 30.88
C VAL A 7 -13.93 -1.43 29.62
N LEU A 8 -13.36 -2.65 29.49
CA LEU A 8 -12.59 -3.06 28.32
C LEU A 8 -13.44 -3.13 27.04
N GLU A 9 -14.67 -3.61 27.14
CA GLU A 9 -15.64 -3.67 26.04
C GLU A 9 -15.98 -2.26 25.50
N ASN A 10 -16.23 -1.30 26.39
CA ASN A 10 -16.50 0.09 25.99
C ASN A 10 -15.29 0.75 25.30
N TYR A 11 -14.06 0.43 25.71
CA TYR A 11 -12.86 0.92 25.02
C TYR A 11 -12.77 0.37 23.59
N ASN A 12 -13.00 -0.93 23.41
CA ASN A 12 -12.95 -1.56 22.09
C ASN A 12 -14.00 -0.95 21.15
N ILE A 13 -15.22 -0.72 21.63
CA ILE A 13 -16.28 -0.06 20.86
C ILE A 13 -15.87 1.36 20.48
N SER A 14 -15.28 2.12 21.40
CA SER A 14 -14.83 3.50 21.11
C SER A 14 -13.77 3.55 20.02
N ILE A 15 -12.84 2.59 20.01
CA ILE A 15 -11.76 2.50 19.02
C ILE A 15 -12.32 1.99 17.69
N ALA A 16 -13.14 0.93 17.70
CA ALA A 16 -13.77 0.39 16.50
C ALA A 16 -14.65 1.43 15.79
N ASN A 17 -15.37 2.27 16.53
CA ASN A 17 -16.16 3.38 15.97
C ASN A 17 -15.31 4.36 15.13
N ALA A 18 -14.05 4.58 15.51
CA ALA A 18 -13.16 5.43 14.73
C ALA A 18 -12.81 4.80 13.37
N TYR A 19 -12.81 3.47 13.28
CA TYR A 19 -12.50 2.72 12.07
C TYR A 19 -13.70 2.49 11.16
N VAL A 20 -14.94 2.42 11.65
CA VAL A 20 -16.15 2.23 10.81
C VAL A 20 -16.18 3.20 9.62
N ASN A 21 -15.96 4.49 9.87
CA ASN A 21 -15.98 5.51 8.82
C ASN A 21 -14.74 5.51 7.92
N LYS A 22 -13.71 4.75 8.27
CA LYS A 22 -12.43 4.70 7.55
C LYS A 22 -12.32 3.47 6.67
N THR A 23 -12.79 2.33 7.16
CA THR A 23 -12.58 1.02 6.55
C THR A 23 -13.79 0.52 5.75
N ASP A 24 -14.95 1.18 5.89
CA ASP A 24 -16.25 0.69 5.41
C ASP A 24 -16.60 -0.72 5.93
N LEU A 25 -15.95 -1.16 7.02
CA LEU A 25 -16.24 -2.44 7.68
C LEU A 25 -17.30 -2.27 8.75
N GLU A 26 -18.12 -3.31 8.90
CA GLU A 26 -19.13 -3.38 9.95
C GLU A 26 -18.50 -3.43 11.35
N MET A 27 -19.17 -2.84 12.35
CA MET A 27 -18.70 -2.79 13.74
C MET A 27 -18.30 -4.18 14.29
N ASN A 28 -19.12 -5.19 14.00
CA ASN A 28 -18.86 -6.56 14.49
C ASN A 28 -17.58 -7.15 13.88
N GLU A 29 -17.28 -6.85 12.61
CA GLU A 29 -16.05 -7.33 11.95
C GLU A 29 -14.82 -6.63 12.54
N LEU A 30 -14.92 -5.33 12.83
CA LEU A 30 -13.85 -4.59 13.50
C LEU A 30 -13.58 -5.11 14.92
N LEU A 31 -14.62 -5.41 15.70
CA LEU A 31 -14.47 -5.97 17.03
C LEU A 31 -13.86 -7.38 16.99
N ASP A 32 -14.22 -8.20 16.00
CA ASP A 32 -13.64 -9.53 15.81
C ASP A 32 -12.14 -9.43 15.48
N LEU A 33 -11.77 -8.53 14.55
CA LEU A 33 -10.39 -8.22 14.19
C LEU A 33 -9.57 -7.61 15.35
N MET A 34 -10.21 -6.95 16.31
CA MET A 34 -9.55 -6.46 17.53
C MET A 34 -9.42 -7.55 18.60
N SER A 35 -10.34 -8.53 18.62
CA SER A 35 -10.31 -9.65 19.54
C SER A 35 -9.27 -10.70 19.15
N THR A 36 -9.04 -10.86 17.84
CA THR A 36 -7.97 -11.68 17.28
C THR A 36 -6.78 -10.80 16.96
N GLU A 37 -5.63 -11.04 17.57
CA GLU A 37 -4.42 -10.27 17.28
C GLU A 37 -4.05 -10.42 15.79
N THR A 38 -4.42 -9.42 14.98
CA THR A 38 -4.32 -9.47 13.53
C THR A 38 -3.25 -8.52 13.04
N TRP A 39 -2.30 -9.05 12.28
CA TRP A 39 -1.21 -8.28 11.67
C TRP A 39 -1.41 -8.21 10.15
N PHE A 40 -1.53 -6.99 9.63
CA PHE A 40 -1.66 -6.75 8.19
C PHE A 40 -0.34 -6.25 7.60
N ASN A 41 -0.03 -6.70 6.38
CA ASN A 41 0.96 -6.04 5.55
C ASN A 41 0.37 -4.76 4.91
N ALA A 42 1.22 -3.94 4.29
CA ALA A 42 0.81 -2.64 3.74
C ALA A 42 -0.34 -2.75 2.71
N GLN A 43 -0.31 -3.76 1.85
CA GLN A 43 -1.37 -3.97 0.83
C GLN A 43 -2.70 -4.34 1.48
N GLN A 44 -2.67 -5.27 2.44
CA GLN A 44 -3.86 -5.71 3.17
C GLN A 44 -4.50 -4.56 3.96
N ALA A 45 -3.69 -3.68 4.56
CA ALA A 45 -4.18 -2.50 5.27
C ALA A 45 -4.88 -1.51 4.32
N ILE A 46 -4.37 -1.37 3.09
CA ILE A 46 -5.01 -0.51 2.08
C ILE A 46 -6.31 -1.13 1.57
N GLU A 47 -6.29 -2.42 1.23
CA GLU A 47 -7.49 -3.14 0.75
C GLU A 47 -8.64 -3.12 1.76
N LYS A 48 -8.30 -3.21 3.06
CA LYS A 48 -9.27 -3.14 4.15
C LYS A 48 -9.57 -1.71 4.62
N GLY A 49 -9.09 -0.68 3.92
CA GLY A 49 -9.36 0.73 4.22
C GLY A 49 -8.76 1.25 5.53
N PHE A 50 -7.82 0.52 6.14
CA PHE A 50 -7.04 1.01 7.28
C PHE A 50 -5.97 2.03 6.86
N ALA A 51 -5.61 2.06 5.57
CA ALA A 51 -4.66 3.01 4.99
C ALA A 51 -5.09 3.43 3.58
N ASP A 52 -4.72 4.64 3.14
CA ASP A 52 -5.09 5.13 1.81
C ASP A 52 -4.14 4.64 0.70
N LYS A 53 -2.82 4.56 0.99
CA LYS A 53 -1.78 4.20 0.02
C LYS A 53 -0.45 3.84 0.66
N GLU A 54 0.37 3.10 -0.07
CA GLU A 54 1.76 2.81 0.29
C GLU A 54 2.66 3.98 -0.11
N MET A 55 3.34 4.59 0.86
CA MET A 55 4.06 5.86 0.68
C MET A 55 5.24 5.77 -0.31
N PHE A 56 5.89 4.60 -0.45
CA PHE A 56 7.11 4.42 -1.26
C PHE A 56 6.92 3.55 -2.51
N ALA A 57 5.69 3.13 -2.82
CA ALA A 57 5.44 2.21 -3.93
C ALA A 57 5.82 2.79 -5.32
N GLU A 58 5.76 4.10 -5.48
CA GLU A 58 6.14 4.77 -6.74
C GLU A 58 7.61 5.17 -6.81
N GLU A 59 8.23 5.46 -5.66
CA GLU A 59 9.66 5.80 -5.59
C GLU A 59 10.54 4.59 -5.90
N ILE A 60 10.14 3.38 -5.52
CA ILE A 60 10.87 2.14 -5.89
C ILE A 60 10.80 1.88 -7.40
N LYS A 61 9.68 2.25 -8.07
CA LYS A 61 9.54 2.08 -9.53
C LYS A 61 10.35 3.11 -10.32
N GLN A 62 10.58 4.28 -9.75
CA GLN A 62 11.33 5.39 -10.36
C GLN A 62 12.78 5.48 -9.88
N ALA A 63 13.14 4.76 -8.82
CA ALA A 63 14.51 4.66 -8.37
C ALA A 63 15.35 4.11 -9.53
N PRO A 64 16.42 4.80 -9.95
CA PRO A 64 17.31 4.27 -10.95
C PRO A 64 17.81 2.91 -10.45
N GLN A 65 17.58 1.86 -11.24
CA GLN A 65 18.11 0.54 -10.92
C GLN A 65 19.62 0.68 -10.75
N LEU A 66 20.11 0.46 -9.53
CA LEU A 66 21.53 0.54 -9.21
C LEU A 66 22.22 -0.66 -9.85
N VAL A 67 22.56 -0.51 -11.13
CA VAL A 67 23.42 -1.45 -11.85
C VAL A 67 24.85 -1.25 -11.36
N ALA A 68 25.56 -2.35 -11.09
CA ALA A 68 26.95 -2.33 -10.63
C ALA A 68 27.91 -1.95 -11.77
N GLY A 69 27.85 -0.68 -12.21
CA GLY A 69 28.68 -0.11 -13.27
C GLY A 69 29.06 1.33 -12.96
N ILE A 70 30.32 1.69 -13.23
CA ILE A 70 30.95 2.93 -12.74
C ILE A 70 30.58 4.16 -13.61
N GLU A 71 29.76 4.05 -14.67
CA GLU A 71 29.60 5.15 -15.63
C GLU A 71 28.16 5.38 -16.13
N ASN A 72 27.76 6.66 -16.08
CA ASN A 72 26.65 7.32 -16.78
C ASN A 72 25.30 6.57 -16.79
N ILE A 73 24.46 6.87 -15.78
CA ILE A 73 23.04 6.49 -15.74
C ILE A 73 22.35 7.07 -16.99
N ILE A 74 22.02 6.22 -17.96
CA ILE A 74 21.22 6.61 -19.12
C ILE A 74 19.75 6.72 -18.66
N PRO A 75 19.08 7.88 -18.78
CA PRO A 75 17.68 8.02 -18.40
C PRO A 75 16.77 7.12 -19.26
N SER A 76 15.77 6.53 -18.62
CA SER A 76 14.76 5.66 -19.25
C SER A 76 14.08 6.31 -20.46
N ASP A 77 13.81 7.62 -20.40
CA ASP A 77 13.21 8.39 -21.51
C ASP A 77 14.05 8.35 -22.80
N VAL A 78 15.38 8.30 -22.68
CA VAL A 78 16.28 8.19 -23.84
C VAL A 78 16.19 6.80 -24.46
N ILE A 79 16.09 5.76 -23.62
CA ILE A 79 15.91 4.37 -24.05
C ILE A 79 14.57 4.22 -24.80
N SER A 80 13.48 4.78 -24.25
CA SER A 80 12.16 4.75 -24.88
C SER A 80 12.14 5.47 -26.23
N LYS A 81 12.78 6.64 -26.33
CA LYS A 81 12.92 7.37 -27.61
C LYS A 81 13.73 6.56 -28.64
N LEU A 82 14.83 5.94 -28.22
CA LEU A 82 15.65 5.10 -29.08
C LEU A 82 14.90 3.87 -29.59
N ALA A 83 14.22 3.15 -28.70
CA ALA A 83 13.42 1.97 -29.05
C ALA A 83 12.31 2.33 -30.05
N ASN A 84 11.60 3.44 -29.83
CA ASN A 84 10.56 3.93 -30.75
C ASN A 84 11.13 4.31 -32.12
N ALA A 85 12.30 4.96 -32.17
CA ALA A 85 12.95 5.31 -33.43
C ALA A 85 13.38 4.08 -34.24
N ILE A 86 13.86 3.02 -33.58
CA ILE A 86 14.24 1.76 -34.22
C ILE A 86 12.99 1.04 -34.75
N ASN A 87 11.93 0.94 -33.95
CA ASN A 87 10.69 0.27 -34.35
C ASN A 87 9.98 0.99 -35.50
N ASN A 88 9.96 2.33 -35.49
CA ASN A 88 9.31 3.13 -36.54
C ASN A 88 10.10 3.16 -37.87
N LYS A 89 11.40 2.85 -37.84
CA LYS A 89 12.17 2.59 -39.07
C LYS A 89 11.88 1.21 -39.66
N LYS A 90 11.60 0.20 -38.82
CA LYS A 90 11.31 -1.17 -39.26
C LYS A 90 9.95 -1.32 -39.95
N THR A 91 8.98 -0.45 -39.64
CA THR A 91 7.63 -0.44 -40.23
C THR A 91 7.54 0.33 -41.55
N ARG A 92 8.62 1.01 -41.98
CA ARG A 92 8.68 1.78 -43.23
C ARG A 92 9.57 1.14 -44.32
N SER A 93 9.88 -0.15 -44.20
CA SER A 93 10.68 -0.88 -45.18
C SER A 93 9.94 -2.08 -45.73
#